data_AF-U5CNQ5-F1
#
_entry.id   AF-U5CNQ5-F1
#
_cell.length_a   1.000
_cell.length_b   1.000
_cell.length_c   1.000
_cell.angle_alpha   90.00
_cell.angle_beta   90.00
_cell.angle_gamma   90.00
#
_symmetry.space_group_name_H-M   'P 1'
#
loop_
_entity.id
_entity.type
_entity.pdbx_description
1 polymer ?
#
loop_
_entity_poly.entity_id
_entity_poly.type
_entity_poly.pdbx_seq_one_letter_code
_entity_poly.pdbx_strand_id
1 'polypeptide(L)'
;MRVFLLYEDQDYNFKSHGKYDEEHNENLIKDLGLDVIFEAMAKKDAFIYDIVKKVLLSYENDLSTILYRQDILKDCINNKPIVERIYNLAIEAIETKKKSWLGIFSTNVFSLLSSSVSLLRMFLKFLRELRSISDEYYEKFDSIGFKKFFSAIKEELTEEFFSTAERQFKRPHV
;
A
#
# COMPACT_ATOMS: atom_id res chain seq x y z
N MET A 1 -0.82 9.37 -5.88
CA MET A 1 0.21 8.37 -6.13
C MET A 1 -0.30 7.13 -6.84
N ARG A 2 0.35 6.78 -7.97
CA ARG A 2 0.27 5.46 -8.59
C ARG A 2 1.52 4.67 -8.17
N VAL A 3 1.39 3.37 -7.90
CA VAL A 3 2.44 2.58 -7.21
C VAL A 3 3.26 1.75 -8.19
N PHE A 4 2.65 1.18 -9.23
CA PHE A 4 3.34 0.51 -10.35
C PHE A 4 4.30 -0.63 -9.95
N LEU A 5 4.04 -1.35 -8.84
CA LEU A 5 4.94 -2.43 -8.38
C LEU A 5 4.59 -3.83 -8.94
N LEU A 6 3.49 -3.96 -9.69
CA LEU A 6 3.12 -5.21 -10.37
C LEU A 6 3.15 -5.11 -11.90
N TYR A 7 3.03 -3.89 -12.43
CA TYR A 7 3.14 -3.55 -13.85
C TYR A 7 3.82 -2.18 -13.96
N GLU A 8 4.54 -1.95 -15.05
CA GLU A 8 5.35 -0.75 -15.22
C GLU A 8 4.54 0.53 -15.44
N ASP A 9 3.36 0.41 -16.04
CA ASP A 9 2.56 1.50 -16.59
C ASP A 9 1.14 1.59 -16.01
N GLN A 10 0.75 0.63 -15.16
CA GLN A 10 -0.59 0.56 -14.56
C GLN A 10 -0.59 0.00 -13.13
N ASP A 11 -1.56 0.44 -12.33
CA ASP A 11 -1.81 -0.15 -11.01
C ASP A 11 -2.62 -1.44 -11.16
N TYR A 12 -2.37 -2.41 -10.27
CA TYR A 12 -3.11 -3.66 -10.27
C TYR A 12 -4.57 -3.45 -9.85
N ASN A 13 -5.51 -3.95 -10.64
CA ASN A 13 -6.93 -3.91 -10.31
C ASN A 13 -7.31 -5.02 -9.32
N PHE A 14 -7.29 -4.71 -8.02
CA PHE A 14 -7.64 -5.64 -6.94
C PHE A 14 -9.13 -6.04 -6.88
N LYS A 15 -9.98 -5.48 -7.75
CA LYS A 15 -11.38 -5.88 -7.92
C LYS A 15 -11.57 -6.97 -8.99
N SER A 16 -10.51 -7.31 -9.73
CA SER A 16 -10.55 -8.44 -10.65
C SER A 16 -10.51 -9.76 -9.86
N HIS A 17 -11.30 -10.74 -10.29
CA HIS A 17 -11.38 -12.06 -9.66
C HIS A 17 -10.32 -13.03 -10.21
N GLY A 18 -9.35 -12.53 -10.99
CA GLY A 18 -8.43 -13.34 -11.77
C GLY A 18 -8.61 -13.11 -13.27
N LYS A 19 -7.89 -13.90 -14.07
CA LYS A 19 -8.02 -13.91 -15.53
C LYS A 19 -9.23 -14.71 -16.00
N TYR A 20 -9.67 -15.68 -15.21
CA TYR A 20 -10.82 -16.54 -15.47
C TYR A 20 -11.99 -16.21 -14.54
N ASP A 21 -13.15 -16.81 -14.82
CA ASP A 21 -14.30 -16.74 -13.93
C ASP A 21 -14.05 -17.45 -12.58
N GLU A 22 -14.95 -17.24 -11.64
CA GLU A 22 -14.81 -17.74 -10.26
C GLU A 22 -14.73 -19.28 -10.20
N GLU A 23 -15.53 -19.98 -11.00
CA GLU A 23 -15.57 -21.46 -11.02
C GLU A 23 -14.23 -22.04 -11.48
N HIS A 24 -13.66 -21.51 -12.56
CA HIS A 24 -12.36 -21.95 -13.05
C HIS A 24 -11.24 -21.70 -12.02
N ASN A 25 -11.27 -20.56 -11.34
CA ASN A 25 -10.28 -20.23 -10.32
C ASN A 25 -10.39 -21.16 -9.10
N GLU A 26 -11.61 -21.50 -8.67
CA GLU A 26 -11.83 -22.46 -7.59
C GLU A 26 -11.32 -23.87 -7.94
N ASN A 27 -11.61 -24.34 -9.16
CA ASN A 27 -11.09 -25.61 -9.65
C ASN A 27 -9.55 -25.59 -9.69
N LEU A 28 -8.93 -24.51 -10.18
CA LEU A 28 -7.48 -24.37 -10.23
C LEU A 28 -6.84 -24.41 -8.83
N ILE A 29 -7.43 -23.72 -7.86
CA ILE A 29 -6.95 -23.74 -6.46
C ILE A 29 -6.98 -25.16 -5.92
N LYS A 30 -8.09 -25.87 -6.14
CA LYS A 30 -8.30 -27.22 -5.62
C LYS A 30 -7.39 -28.24 -6.28
N ASP A 31 -7.32 -28.23 -7.60
CA ASP A 31 -6.56 -29.21 -8.39
C ASP A 31 -5.06 -29.11 -8.14
N LEU A 32 -4.54 -27.89 -7.97
CA LEU A 32 -3.12 -27.64 -7.70
C LEU A 32 -2.80 -27.53 -6.20
N GLY A 33 -3.80 -27.63 -5.31
CA GLY A 33 -3.61 -27.48 -3.87
C GLY A 33 -3.02 -26.13 -3.44
N LEU A 34 -3.37 -25.05 -4.15
CA LEU A 34 -2.74 -23.73 -3.97
C LEU A 34 -3.06 -23.08 -2.62
N ASP A 35 -4.14 -23.48 -1.96
CA ASP A 35 -4.55 -22.93 -0.67
C ASP A 35 -3.42 -23.03 0.37
N VAL A 36 -2.77 -24.20 0.45
CA VAL A 36 -1.64 -24.44 1.36
C VAL A 36 -0.46 -23.50 1.06
N ILE A 37 -0.23 -23.20 -0.21
CA ILE A 37 0.82 -22.25 -0.63
C ILE A 37 0.43 -20.83 -0.22
N PHE A 38 -0.83 -20.44 -0.42
CA PHE A 38 -1.33 -19.12 -0.03
C PHE A 38 -1.22 -18.92 1.49
N GLU A 39 -1.63 -19.90 2.29
CA GLU A 39 -1.49 -19.89 3.75
C GLU A 39 -0.04 -19.75 4.19
N ALA A 40 0.87 -20.53 3.58
CA ALA A 40 2.29 -20.48 3.89
C ALA A 40 2.93 -19.13 3.55
N MET A 41 2.56 -18.54 2.41
CA MET A 41 3.04 -17.21 2.00
C MET A 41 2.51 -16.11 2.91
N ALA A 42 1.24 -16.20 3.31
CA ALA A 42 0.56 -15.18 4.10
C ALA A 42 0.98 -15.17 5.57
N LYS A 43 1.47 -16.29 6.12
CA LYS A 43 1.87 -16.40 7.55
C LYS A 43 0.79 -15.88 8.52
N LYS A 44 -0.48 -16.24 8.26
CA LYS A 44 -1.68 -15.80 9.00
C LYS A 44 -2.12 -14.34 8.77
N ASP A 45 -1.46 -13.61 7.88
CA ASP A 45 -1.94 -12.29 7.46
C ASP A 45 -3.06 -12.44 6.41
N ALA A 46 -4.30 -12.17 6.83
CA ALA A 46 -5.48 -12.33 5.98
C ALA A 46 -5.47 -11.38 4.77
N PHE A 47 -4.86 -10.20 4.88
CA PHE A 47 -4.73 -9.28 3.76
C PHE A 47 -3.74 -9.85 2.74
N ILE A 48 -2.57 -10.31 3.18
CA ILE A 48 -1.59 -10.93 2.29
C ILE A 48 -2.16 -12.19 1.63
N TYR A 49 -2.94 -13.00 2.35
CA TYR A 49 -3.61 -14.17 1.78
C TYR A 49 -4.51 -13.80 0.59
N ASP A 50 -5.37 -12.80 0.74
CA ASP A 50 -6.26 -12.33 -0.33
C ASP A 50 -5.47 -11.79 -1.54
N ILE A 51 -4.40 -11.03 -1.29
CA ILE A 51 -3.55 -10.49 -2.36
C ILE A 51 -2.81 -11.61 -3.10
N VAL A 52 -2.22 -12.57 -2.38
CA VAL A 52 -1.49 -13.71 -2.97
C VAL A 52 -2.42 -14.53 -3.86
N LYS A 53 -3.63 -14.84 -3.38
CA LYS A 53 -4.66 -15.54 -4.17
C LYS A 53 -4.96 -14.80 -5.47
N LYS A 54 -5.24 -13.49 -5.40
CA LYS A 54 -5.57 -12.67 -6.58
C LYS A 54 -4.42 -12.59 -7.60
N VAL A 55 -3.20 -12.37 -7.12
CA VAL A 55 -2.02 -12.19 -7.98
C VAL A 55 -1.60 -13.51 -8.63
N LEU A 56 -1.58 -14.63 -7.89
CA LEU A 56 -1.18 -15.92 -8.43
C LEU A 56 -2.19 -16.50 -9.42
N LEU A 57 -3.49 -16.23 -9.25
CA LEU A 57 -4.53 -16.62 -10.20
C LEU A 57 -4.56 -15.74 -11.46
N SER A 58 -3.89 -14.59 -11.43
CA SER A 58 -3.75 -13.68 -12.57
C SER A 58 -2.40 -13.91 -13.24
N TYR A 59 -2.19 -15.12 -13.77
CA TYR A 59 -0.93 -15.49 -14.40
C TYR A 59 -0.59 -14.56 -15.57
N GLU A 60 0.71 -14.28 -15.70
CA GLU A 60 1.27 -13.41 -16.73
C GLU A 60 2.11 -14.23 -17.70
N ASN A 61 1.99 -13.94 -19.00
CA ASN A 61 2.75 -14.59 -20.06
C ASN A 61 3.70 -13.63 -20.78
N ASP A 62 3.54 -12.32 -20.58
CA ASP A 62 4.43 -11.33 -21.16
C ASP A 62 5.79 -11.34 -20.45
N LEU A 63 6.85 -11.58 -21.24
CA LEU A 63 8.22 -11.69 -20.71
C LEU A 63 8.67 -10.39 -20.03
N SER A 64 8.33 -9.23 -20.59
CA SER A 64 8.76 -7.95 -20.05
C SER A 64 8.17 -7.69 -18.66
N THR A 65 6.89 -8.02 -18.48
CA THR A 65 6.17 -7.92 -17.22
C THR A 65 6.70 -8.92 -16.18
N ILE A 66 7.02 -10.14 -16.60
CA ILE A 66 7.63 -11.16 -15.72
C ILE A 66 8.99 -10.67 -15.20
N LEU A 67 9.86 -10.18 -16.10
CA LEU A 67 11.19 -9.67 -15.71
C LEU A 67 11.07 -8.46 -14.77
N TYR A 68 10.14 -7.53 -15.06
CA TYR A 68 9.85 -6.39 -14.20
C TYR A 68 9.47 -6.81 -12.77
N ARG A 69 8.55 -7.77 -12.64
CA ARG A 69 8.16 -8.32 -11.33
C ARG A 69 9.30 -9.03 -10.62
N GLN A 70 10.13 -9.76 -11.36
CA GLN A 70 11.30 -10.43 -10.78
C GLN A 70 12.31 -9.43 -10.23
N ASP A 71 12.55 -8.31 -10.90
CA ASP A 71 13.46 -7.27 -10.41
C ASP A 71 12.92 -6.62 -9.12
N ILE A 72 11.62 -6.35 -9.06
CA ILE A 72 10.97 -5.88 -7.82
C ILE A 72 11.08 -6.93 -6.71
N LEU A 73 10.88 -8.21 -7.02
CA LEU A 73 11.01 -9.28 -6.03
C LEU A 73 12.44 -9.41 -5.49
N LYS A 74 13.46 -9.27 -6.33
CA LYS A 74 14.87 -9.25 -5.90
C LYS A 74 15.12 -8.13 -4.89
N ASP A 75 14.62 -6.94 -5.18
CA ASP A 75 14.69 -5.80 -4.27
C ASP A 75 13.98 -6.08 -2.94
N CYS A 76 12.77 -6.66 -2.98
CA CYS A 76 12.03 -7.06 -1.79
C CYS A 76 12.80 -8.06 -0.93
N ILE A 77 13.49 -9.03 -1.54
CA ILE A 77 14.29 -10.03 -0.84
C ILE A 77 15.53 -9.36 -0.21
N ASN A 78 16.24 -8.52 -0.97
CA ASN A 78 17.46 -7.86 -0.50
C ASN A 78 17.20 -6.81 0.58
N ASN A 79 16.04 -6.14 0.53
CA ASN A 79 15.68 -5.04 1.41
C ASN A 79 14.47 -5.36 2.31
N LYS A 80 14.27 -6.64 2.62
CA LYS A 80 13.09 -7.15 3.33
C LYS A 80 12.68 -6.32 4.57
N PRO A 81 13.58 -5.95 5.51
CA PRO A 81 13.17 -5.18 6.69
C PRO A 81 12.55 -3.82 6.35
N ILE A 82 12.98 -3.20 5.24
CA ILE A 82 12.46 -1.90 4.79
C ILE A 82 11.07 -2.08 4.17
N VAL A 83 10.88 -3.12 3.36
CA VAL A 83 9.57 -3.45 2.77
C VAL A 83 8.55 -3.80 3.86
N GLU A 84 8.95 -4.60 4.85
CA GLU A 84 8.11 -4.92 6.02
C GLU A 84 7.76 -3.65 6.82
N ARG A 85 8.71 -2.71 6.97
CA ARG A 85 8.44 -1.41 7.61
C ARG A 85 7.40 -0.59 6.84
N ILE A 86 7.49 -0.52 5.51
CA ILE A 86 6.50 0.20 4.68
C ILE A 86 5.12 -0.45 4.83
N TYR A 87 5.04 -1.78 4.81
CA TYR A 87 3.80 -2.51 5.00
C TYR A 87 3.18 -2.22 6.38
N ASN A 88 3.97 -2.36 7.45
CA ASN A 88 3.49 -2.11 8.82
C ASN A 88 3.04 -0.66 9.00
N LEU A 89 3.74 0.32 8.42
CA LEU A 89 3.34 1.72 8.44
C LEU A 89 1.94 1.95 7.83
N ALA A 90 1.64 1.26 6.72
CA ALA A 90 0.32 1.33 6.10
C ALA A 90 -0.77 0.68 6.97
N ILE A 91 -0.47 -0.48 7.58
CA ILE A 91 -1.39 -1.16 8.50
C ILE A 91 -1.69 -0.27 9.72
N GLU A 92 -0.66 0.29 10.35
CA GLU A 92 -0.81 1.20 11.50
C GLU A 92 -1.66 2.42 11.14
N ALA A 93 -1.43 3.04 9.98
CA ALA A 93 -2.24 4.17 9.51
C ALA A 93 -3.73 3.81 9.36
N ILE A 94 -4.03 2.63 8.79
CA ILE A 94 -5.40 2.14 8.59
C ILE A 94 -6.06 1.79 9.92
N GLU A 95 -5.35 1.12 10.83
CA GLU A 95 -5.87 0.76 12.14
C GLU A 95 -6.14 1.98 13.01
N THR A 96 -5.26 2.97 12.96
CA THR A 96 -5.43 4.18 13.76
C THR A 96 -6.66 4.98 13.32
N LYS A 97 -6.96 4.98 12.01
CA LYS A 97 -8.25 5.47 11.50
C LYS A 97 -9.42 4.72 12.15
N LYS A 98 -9.44 3.38 12.11
CA LYS A 98 -10.54 2.58 12.67
C LYS A 98 -10.78 2.93 14.15
N LYS A 99 -9.71 3.00 14.95
CA LYS A 99 -9.79 3.38 16.37
C LYS A 99 -10.32 4.80 16.57
N SER A 100 -9.84 5.76 15.79
CA SER A 100 -10.30 7.15 15.86
C SER A 100 -11.78 7.30 15.50
N TRP A 101 -12.27 6.57 14.49
CA TRP A 101 -13.68 6.60 14.07
C TRP A 101 -14.63 5.99 15.11
N LEU A 102 -14.21 4.93 15.80
CA LEU A 102 -14.97 4.35 16.91
C LEU A 102 -15.13 5.32 18.09
N GLY A 103 -14.35 6.41 18.16
CA GLY A 103 -14.51 7.45 19.18
C GLY A 103 -15.42 8.61 18.78
N ILE A 104 -15.87 8.69 17.52
CA ILE A 104 -16.67 9.81 17.00
C ILE A 104 -18.16 9.45 17.12
N PHE A 105 -18.75 9.65 18.31
CA PHE A 105 -20.18 9.50 18.58
C PHE A 105 -20.90 10.85 18.76
N SER A 106 -20.48 11.89 18.05
CA SER A 106 -21.03 13.24 18.25
C SER A 106 -21.91 13.71 17.10
N THR A 107 -23.07 14.27 17.43
CA THR A 107 -23.99 14.96 16.52
C THR A 107 -23.63 16.44 16.31
N ASN A 108 -22.57 16.95 16.97
CA ASN A 108 -22.15 18.34 16.90
C ASN A 108 -21.07 18.57 15.81
N VAL A 109 -21.39 19.43 14.84
CA VAL A 109 -20.55 19.77 13.67
C VAL A 109 -19.14 20.25 14.05
N PHE A 110 -18.99 21.04 15.13
CA PHE A 110 -17.67 21.54 15.56
C PHE A 110 -16.76 20.42 16.07
N SER A 111 -17.34 19.49 16.82
CA SER A 111 -16.59 18.33 17.32
C SER A 111 -16.20 17.36 16.19
N LEU A 112 -17.06 17.22 15.17
CA LEU A 112 -16.76 16.42 13.98
C LEU A 112 -15.60 17.04 13.17
N LEU A 113 -15.61 18.36 12.98
CA LEU A 113 -14.54 19.09 12.30
C LEU A 113 -13.21 18.94 13.06
N SER A 114 -13.20 19.18 14.37
CA SER A 114 -11.99 19.03 15.20
C SER A 114 -11.43 17.61 15.14
N SER A 115 -12.31 16.60 15.19
CA SER A 115 -11.91 15.18 15.12
C SER A 115 -11.33 14.84 13.74
N SER A 116 -11.92 15.37 12.67
CA SER A 116 -11.43 15.20 11.30
C SER A 116 -10.04 15.84 11.11
N VAL A 117 -9.84 17.06 11.62
CA VAL A 117 -8.53 17.73 11.59
C VAL A 117 -7.48 16.94 12.39
N SER A 118 -7.84 16.41 13.55
CA SER A 118 -6.96 15.55 14.35
C SER A 118 -6.54 14.30 13.58
N LEU A 119 -7.50 13.64 12.92
CA LEU A 119 -7.24 12.47 12.09
C LEU A 119 -6.31 12.80 10.91
N LEU A 120 -6.53 13.93 10.23
CA LEU A 120 -5.66 14.39 9.14
C LEU A 120 -4.24 14.70 9.61
N ARG A 121 -4.07 15.38 10.76
CA ARG A 121 -2.74 15.64 11.36
C ARG A 121 -1.99 14.36 11.67
N MET A 122 -2.71 13.33 12.11
CA MET A 122 -2.13 12.01 12.35
C MET A 122 -1.69 11.32 11.06
N PHE A 123 -2.51 11.38 10.00
CA PHE A 123 -2.08 10.88 8.68
C PHE A 123 -0.86 11.61 8.12
N LEU A 124 -0.73 12.92 8.36
CA LEU A 124 0.49 13.64 7.96
C LEU A 124 1.75 13.07 8.63
N LYS A 125 1.66 12.51 9.85
CA LYS A 125 2.80 11.87 10.51
C LYS A 125 3.22 10.59 9.77
N PHE A 126 2.25 9.72 9.44
CA PHE A 126 2.51 8.51 8.64
C PHE A 126 3.08 8.85 7.26
N LEU A 127 2.55 9.87 6.59
CA LEU A 127 3.08 10.34 5.31
C LEU A 127 4.52 10.89 5.42
N ARG A 128 4.83 11.61 6.51
CA ARG A 128 6.19 12.12 6.76
C ARG A 128 7.17 10.97 7.02
N GLU A 129 6.75 9.93 7.74
CA GLU A 129 7.57 8.73 7.92
C GLU A 129 7.78 7.97 6.59
N LEU A 130 6.75 7.82 5.78
CA LEU A 130 6.86 7.20 4.45
C LEU A 130 7.84 7.97 3.55
N ARG A 131 7.79 9.31 3.59
CA ARG A 131 8.78 10.15 2.92
C ARG A 131 10.18 9.91 3.46
N SER A 132 10.35 9.89 4.79
CA SER A 132 11.66 9.64 5.40
C SER A 132 12.26 8.30 4.97
N ILE A 133 11.46 7.24 4.89
CA ILE A 133 11.89 5.93 4.37
C ILE A 133 12.36 6.07 2.92
N SER A 134 11.61 6.82 2.10
CA SER A 134 11.95 7.05 0.70
C SER A 134 13.24 7.85 0.56
N ASP A 135 13.47 8.86 1.40
CA ASP A 135 14.70 9.66 1.40
C ASP A 135 15.92 8.83 1.83
N GLU A 136 15.78 8.04 2.90
CA GLU A 136 16.88 7.26 3.49
C GLU A 136 17.28 6.04 2.64
N TYR A 137 16.30 5.34 2.05
CA TYR A 137 16.53 4.03 1.45
C TYR A 137 16.45 3.99 -0.07
N TYR A 138 16.17 5.12 -0.74
CA TYR A 138 16.10 5.17 -2.21
C TYR A 138 17.30 4.50 -2.90
N GLU A 139 18.52 4.74 -2.42
CA GLU A 139 19.74 4.18 -3.03
C GLU A 139 19.98 2.70 -2.73
N LYS A 140 19.19 2.06 -1.85
CA LYS A 140 19.32 0.63 -1.56
C LYS A 140 18.51 -0.29 -2.48
N PHE A 141 17.64 0.29 -3.31
CA PHE A 141 16.79 -0.43 -4.25
C PHE A 141 17.29 -0.19 -5.66
N ASP A 142 17.34 -1.23 -6.48
CA ASP A 142 17.87 -1.18 -7.85
C ASP A 142 16.76 -1.25 -8.91
N SER A 143 15.61 -1.84 -8.59
CA SER A 143 14.51 -2.00 -9.53
C SER A 143 13.91 -0.66 -9.92
N ILE A 144 13.62 -0.52 -11.22
CA ILE A 144 12.96 0.66 -11.77
C ILE A 144 11.63 0.93 -11.03
N GLY A 145 10.91 -0.12 -10.63
CA GLY A 145 9.65 0.00 -9.88
C GLY A 145 9.80 0.69 -8.52
N PHE A 146 10.72 0.24 -7.67
CA PHE A 146 10.94 0.88 -6.38
C PHE A 146 11.54 2.29 -6.53
N LYS A 147 12.45 2.50 -7.50
CA LYS A 147 12.97 3.84 -7.81
C LYS A 147 11.84 4.80 -8.21
N LYS A 148 10.93 4.37 -9.09
CA LYS A 148 9.73 5.15 -9.48
C LYS A 148 8.83 5.42 -8.27
N PHE A 149 8.53 4.40 -7.47
CA PHE A 149 7.67 4.52 -6.28
C PHE A 149 8.20 5.54 -5.28
N PHE A 150 9.47 5.44 -4.89
CA PHE A 150 10.08 6.39 -3.96
C PHE A 150 10.21 7.80 -4.55
N SER A 151 10.50 7.92 -5.84
CA SER A 151 10.52 9.24 -6.51
C SER A 151 9.14 9.90 -6.46
N ALA A 152 8.07 9.14 -6.78
CA ALA A 152 6.71 9.63 -6.70
C ALA A 152 6.33 10.09 -5.28
N ILE A 153 6.77 9.37 -4.24
CA ILE A 153 6.58 9.81 -2.85
C ILE A 153 7.26 11.14 -2.59
N LYS A 154 8.52 11.31 -3.01
CA LYS A 154 9.30 12.54 -2.79
C LYS A 154 8.70 13.73 -3.53
N GLU A 155 8.21 13.51 -4.74
CA GLU A 155 7.57 14.53 -5.58
C GLU A 155 6.19 14.94 -5.06
N GLU A 156 5.39 14.01 -4.56
CA GLU A 156 4.04 14.30 -4.04
C GLU A 156 4.08 14.86 -2.61
N LEU A 157 5.00 14.38 -1.76
CA LEU A 157 5.06 14.73 -0.34
C LEU A 157 6.13 15.77 -0.02
N THR A 158 6.16 16.90 -0.73
CA THR A 158 7.16 17.96 -0.52
C THR A 158 7.00 18.68 0.83
N GLU A 159 8.02 19.45 1.25
CA GLU A 159 7.87 20.29 2.46
C GLU A 159 6.81 21.38 2.26
N GLU A 160 6.59 21.81 1.02
CA GLU A 160 5.50 22.71 0.66
C GLU A 160 4.14 22.04 0.88
N PHE A 161 3.98 20.76 0.50
CA PHE A 161 2.77 19.99 0.78
C PHE A 161 2.49 19.93 2.29
N PHE A 162 3.46 19.52 3.09
CA PHE A 162 3.26 19.39 4.54
C PHE A 162 2.97 20.74 5.21
N SER A 163 3.73 21.79 4.88
CA SER A 163 3.52 23.12 5.46
C SER A 163 2.19 23.75 5.04
N THR A 164 1.72 23.49 3.83
CA THR A 164 0.40 23.91 3.34
C THR A 164 -0.71 23.20 4.09
N ALA A 165 -0.62 21.87 4.22
CA ALA A 165 -1.61 21.08 4.95
C ALA A 165 -1.71 21.52 6.43
N GLU A 166 -0.57 21.69 7.11
CA GLU A 166 -0.54 22.18 8.49
C GLU A 166 -1.14 23.59 8.65
N ARG A 167 -0.94 24.48 7.67
CA ARG A 167 -1.51 25.82 7.68
C ARG A 167 -3.04 25.79 7.54
N GLN A 168 -3.55 24.94 6.65
CA GLN A 168 -5.00 24.76 6.47
C GLN A 168 -5.66 24.26 7.77
N PHE A 169 -4.97 23.41 8.53
CA PHE A 169 -5.46 22.92 9.83
C PHE A 169 -5.41 23.96 10.97
N LYS A 170 -4.79 25.13 10.77
CA LYS A 170 -4.73 26.21 11.76
C LYS A 170 -5.75 27.33 11.50
N ARG A 171 -6.30 27.43 10.29
CA ARG A 171 -7.32 28.44 9.99
C ARG A 171 -8.67 28.00 10.58
N PRO A 172 -9.28 28.79 11.49
CA PRO A 172 -10.68 28.58 11.80
C PRO A 172 -11.47 28.85 10.51
N HIS A 173 -12.27 27.88 10.08
CA HIS A 173 -13.30 28.15 9.08
C HIS A 173 -14.28 29.12 9.75
N VAL A 174 -14.19 30.40 9.35
CA VAL A 174 -15.12 31.48 9.70
C VAL A 174 -16.43 31.25 8.99
#